data_AF-A0A921N288-F1
#
_entry.id   AF-A0A921N288-F1
#
_cell.length_a   1.000
_cell.length_b   1.000
_cell.length_c   1.000
_cell.angle_alpha   90.00
_cell.angle_beta   90.00
_cell.angle_gamma   90.00
#
_symmetry.space_group_name_H-M   'P 1'
#
loop_
_entity.id
_entity.type
_entity.pdbx_description
1 polymer ?
#
loop_
_entity_poly.entity_id
_entity_poly.type
_entity_poly.pdbx_seq_one_letter_code
_entity_poly.pdbx_strand_id
1 'polypeptide(L)' 'MNLLEHYIKEVHSVEICNEKWTQDFPDRIIMKIDLTCDCYGRVSRDIYYWRKEMWEDIKQQGYFMC' A
#
# COMPACT_ATOMS: atom_id res chain seq x y z
N MET A 1 7.87 4.56 18.58
CA MET A 1 7.85 3.88 17.26
C MET A 1 8.44 4.87 16.28
N ASN A 2 9.51 4.49 15.59
CA ASN A 2 10.07 5.33 14.52
C ASN A 2 9.33 4.99 13.24
N LEU A 3 8.88 6.01 12.49
CA LEU A 3 8.36 5.81 11.14
C LEU A 3 9.53 5.41 10.24
N LEU A 4 9.38 4.31 9.51
CA LEU A 4 10.40 3.84 8.58
C LEU A 4 9.96 4.14 7.15
N GLU A 5 10.91 4.52 6.30
CA GLU A 5 10.66 4.70 4.87
C GLU A 5 10.71 3.35 4.15
N HIS A 6 9.62 3.00 3.46
CA HIS A 6 9.52 1.82 2.62
C HIS A 6 9.46 2.24 1.16
N TYR A 7 10.58 2.10 0.46
CA TYR A 7 10.70 2.46 -0.96
C TYR A 7 10.10 1.36 -1.83
N ILE A 8 9.20 1.72 -2.74
CA ILE A 8 8.56 0.76 -3.64
C ILE A 8 9.57 0.37 -4.72
N LYS A 9 9.89 -0.92 -4.80
CA LYS A 9 10.76 -1.47 -5.85
C LYS A 9 9.96 -2.00 -7.03
N GLU A 10 8.86 -2.69 -6.74
CA GLU A 10 8.04 -3.35 -7.76
C GLU A 10 6.59 -3.47 -7.27
N VAL A 11 5.64 -3.24 -8.18
CA VAL A 11 4.21 -3.45 -7.93
C VAL A 11 3.77 -4.65 -8.74
N HIS A 12 3.33 -5.70 -8.06
CA HIS A 12 2.92 -6.97 -8.67
C HIS A 12 1.44 -6.95 -9.08
N SER A 13 0.57 -6.40 -8.24
CA SER A 13 -0.85 -6.24 -8.55
C SER A 13 -1.49 -5.09 -7.79
N VAL A 14 -2.54 -4.53 -8.36
CA VAL A 14 -3.36 -3.48 -7.76
C VAL A 14 -4.82 -3.79 -8.08
N GLU A 15 -5.60 -4.08 -7.04
CA GLU A 15 -6.99 -4.51 -7.19
C GLU A 15 -7.91 -3.76 -6.20
N ILE A 16 -9.20 -3.64 -6.51
CA ILE A 16 -10.19 -3.15 -5.55
C ILE A 16 -10.47 -4.25 -4.52
N CYS A 17 -10.35 -3.92 -3.24
CA CYS A 17 -10.62 -4.84 -2.15
C CYS A 17 -12.13 -4.93 -1.87
N ASN A 18 -12.70 -6.11 -2.09
CA ASN A 18 -14.12 -6.41 -1.87
C ASN A 18 -14.36 -7.29 -0.63
N GLU A 19 -13.42 -7.28 0.32
CA GLU A 19 -13.52 -8.08 1.54
C GLU A 19 -14.59 -7.51 2.50
N LYS A 20 -15.23 -8.35 3.32
CA LYS A 20 -16.38 -7.93 4.14
C LYS A 20 -16.11 -6.73 5.05
N TRP A 21 -14.90 -6.61 5.59
CA TRP A 21 -14.51 -5.50 6.46
C TRP A 21 -14.45 -4.15 5.72
N THR A 22 -14.34 -4.14 4.38
CA THR A 22 -14.38 -2.87 3.63
C THR A 22 -15.76 -2.23 3.65
N GLN A 23 -16.81 -2.99 4.02
CA GLN A 23 -18.17 -2.47 4.22
C GLN A 23 -18.28 -1.46 5.36
N ASP A 24 -17.34 -1.48 6.31
CA ASP A 24 -17.25 -0.47 7.39
C ASP A 24 -16.77 0.90 6.87
N PHE A 25 -16.30 0.96 5.62
CA PHE A 25 -15.82 2.16 4.94
C PHE A 25 -16.57 2.39 3.61
N PRO A 26 -17.90 2.53 3.65
CA PRO A 26 -18.74 2.53 2.43
C PRO A 26 -18.43 3.68 1.47
N ASP A 27 -17.93 4.81 1.98
CA ASP A 27 -17.60 5.99 1.19
C ASP A 27 -16.17 5.95 0.60
N ARG A 28 -15.44 4.83 0.79
CA ARG A 28 -14.02 4.74 0.44
C ARG A 28 -13.74 3.52 -0.40
N ILE A 29 -13.00 3.72 -1.49
CA ILE A 29 -12.47 2.62 -2.29
C ILE A 29 -11.18 2.15 -1.63
N ILE A 30 -11.20 0.94 -1.07
CA ILE A 30 -10.01 0.27 -0.56
C ILE A 30 -9.37 -0.52 -1.69
N MET A 31 -8.08 -0.32 -1.88
CA MET A 31 -7.23 -1.03 -2.83
C MET A 31 -6.41 -2.06 -2.07
N LYS A 32 -6.24 -3.25 -2.66
CA LYS A 32 -5.29 -4.28 -2.25
C LYS A 32 -4.11 -4.24 -3.21
N ILE A 33 -2.92 -4.02 -2.67
CA ILE A 33 -1.69 -3.87 -3.46
C ILE A 33 -0.70 -4.93 -3.00
N ASP A 34 -0.22 -5.73 -3.94
CA ASP A 34 0.94 -6.61 -3.75
C ASP A 34 2.16 -5.89 -4.29
N LEU A 35 3.13 -5.61 -3.42
CA LEU A 35 4.34 -4.91 -3.80
C LEU A 35 5.57 -5.44 -3.07
N THR A 36 6.71 -5.19 -3.69
CA THR A 36 8.02 -5.37 -3.07
C THR A 36 8.57 -4.01 -2.67
N CYS A 37 8.96 -3.88 -1.40
CA CYS A 37 9.55 -2.66 -0.86
C CYS A 37 10.92 -2.92 -0.25
N ASP A 38 11.71 -1.86 -0.13
CA ASP A 38 13.02 -1.85 0.51
C ASP A 38 12.99 -0.88 1.68
N CYS A 39 13.21 -1.41 2.87
CA CYS A 39 13.30 -0.66 4.10
C CYS A 39 14.73 -0.81 4.63
N TYR A 40 15.57 0.20 4.37
CA TYR A 40 16.97 0.26 4.81
C TYR A 40 17.80 -1.01 4.46
N GLY A 41 17.65 -1.52 3.24
CA GLY A 41 18.36 -2.70 2.74
C GLY A 41 17.63 -4.02 3.00
N ARG A 42 16.51 -3.99 3.73
CA ARG A 42 15.63 -5.15 3.89
C ARG A 42 14.54 -5.10 2.82
N VAL A 43 14.66 -6.00 1.84
CA VAL A 43 13.66 -6.16 0.78
C VAL A 43 12.63 -7.19 1.21
N SER A 44 11.34 -6.84 1.15
CA SER A 44 10.24 -7.77 1.38
C SER A 44 9.09 -7.54 0.40
N ARG A 45 8.34 -8.61 0.14
CA ARG A 45 7.10 -8.58 -0.65
C ARG A 45 5.94 -8.81 0.30
N ASP A 46 5.02 -7.87 0.33
CA ASP A 46 3.90 -7.84 1.26
C ASP A 46 2.64 -7.29 0.58
N ILE A 47 1.49 -7.62 1.18
CA ILE A 47 0.18 -7.11 0.74
C ILE A 47 -0.19 -5.93 1.63
N TYR A 48 -0.51 -4.81 1.00
CA TYR A 48 -0.96 -3.59 1.65
C TYR A 48 -2.38 -3.24 1.24
N TYR A 49 -3.11 -2.61 2.17
CA TYR A 49 -4.45 -2.10 1.94
C TYR A 49 -4.44 -0.59 2.12
N TRP A 50 -4.72 0.13 1.04
CA TRP A 50 -4.76 1.59 1.07
C TRP A 50 -6.05 2.11 0.47
N ARG A 51 -6.45 3.30 0.90
CA ARG A 51 -7.51 4.04 0.19
C ARG A 51 -6.98 4.45 -1.17
N LYS A 52 -7.85 4.50 -2.18
CA LYS A 52 -7.48 4.86 -3.55
C LYS A 52 -6.71 6.17 -3.61
N GLU A 53 -7.18 7.22 -2.91
CA GLU A 53 -6.52 8.52 -2.86
C GLU A 53 -5.09 8.43 -2.30
N MET A 54 -4.91 7.68 -1.21
CA MET A 54 -3.61 7.49 -0.57
C MET A 54 -2.65 6.69 -1.46
N TRP A 55 -3.17 5.70 -2.19
CA TRP A 55 -2.36 4.94 -3.14
C TRP A 55 -1.87 5.80 -4.32
N GLU A 56 -2.69 6.71 -4.82
CA GLU A 56 -2.26 7.67 -5.85
C GLU A 56 -1.09 8.54 -5.36
N ASP A 57 -1.17 9.04 -4.12
CA ASP A 57 -0.09 9.83 -3.51
C ASP A 57 1.19 8.99 -3.33
N ILE A 58 1.06 7.76 -2.82
CA ILE A 58 2.19 6.84 -2.63
C ILE A 58 2.87 6.50 -3.96
N LYS A 59 2.10 6.27 -5.03
CA LYS A 59 2.66 6.04 -6.37
C LYS A 59 3.47 7.23 -6.87
N GLN A 60 3.00 8.46 -6.62
CA GLN A 60 3.71 9.67 -7.02
C GLN A 60 4.98 9.88 -6.21
N GLN A 61 4.95 9.57 -4.91
CA GLN A 61 6.10 9.69 -4.02
C GLN A 61 7.14 8.59 -4.24
N GLY A 62 6.70 7.38 -4.62
CA GLY A 62 7.55 6.19 -4.80
C GLY A 62 7.93 5.48 -3.49
N TYR A 63 7.41 5.94 -2.36
CA TYR A 63 7.62 5.34 -1.03
C TYR A 63 6.43 5.62 -0.12
N PHE A 64 6.35 4.91 1.00
CA PHE A 64 5.41 5.19 2.08
C PHE A 64 6.11 5.07 3.44
N MET A 65 5.48 5.64 4.47
CA MET A 65 5.93 5.52 5.86
C MET A 65 4.98 4.63 6.64
N CYS A 66 5.52 3.67 7.41
CA CYS A 66 4.75 2.87 8.36
C CYS A 66 5.49 2.67 9.69
#